data_AF-A0A6G6W8C6-F1
#
_entry.id   AF-A0A6G6W8C6-F1
#
_cell.length_a   1.000
_cell.length_b   1.000
_cell.length_c   1.000
_cell.angle_alpha   90.00
_cell.angle_beta   90.00
_cell.angle_gamma   90.00
#
_symmetry.space_group_name_H-M   'P 1'
#
loop_
_entity.id
_entity.type
_entity.pdbx_description
1 polymer ?
#
loop_
_entity_poly.entity_id
_entity_poly.type
_entity_poly.pdbx_seq_one_letter_code
_entity_poly.pdbx_strand_id
1 'polypeptide(L)'
;MSDTVATILVVAAVILVVAVVAAVLMRTRGRERRAREAQELRSTAAAESTDVEHAQREAAARRSAAEAAREQAERAEAHAAEAEREVAHSEARREDIVREADRIDPQVDHRSADYTPGDVSPPKHQA
;
A
#
# COMPACT_ATOMS: atom_id res chain seq x y z
N MET A 1 -77.52 36.35 -32.62
CA MET A 1 -76.99 35.51 -31.52
C MET A 1 -76.13 34.34 -32.00
N SER A 2 -76.34 33.81 -33.21
CA SER A 2 -75.52 32.72 -33.80
C SER A 2 -74.09 33.14 -34.19
N ASP A 3 -73.90 34.35 -34.72
CA ASP A 3 -72.60 34.80 -35.27
C ASP A 3 -71.54 35.08 -34.19
N THR A 4 -71.97 35.68 -33.07
CA THR A 4 -71.11 35.91 -31.90
C THR A 4 -70.68 34.60 -31.24
N VAL A 5 -71.61 33.63 -31.13
CA VAL A 5 -71.30 32.30 -30.56
C VAL A 5 -70.35 31.53 -31.47
N ALA A 6 -70.57 31.56 -32.79
CA ALA A 6 -69.67 30.93 -33.76
C ALA A 6 -68.26 31.53 -33.70
N THR A 7 -68.15 32.86 -33.62
CA THR A 7 -66.86 33.55 -33.50
C THR A 7 -66.13 33.19 -32.20
N ILE A 8 -66.84 33.14 -31.06
CA ILE A 8 -66.28 32.74 -29.77
C ILE A 8 -65.75 31.30 -29.82
N LEU A 9 -66.50 30.38 -30.44
CA LEU A 9 -66.06 28.98 -30.58
C LEU A 9 -64.81 28.85 -31.45
N VAL A 10 -64.72 29.60 -32.55
CA VAL A 10 -63.54 29.61 -33.42
C VAL A 10 -62.32 30.16 -32.67
N VAL A 11 -62.48 31.29 -31.97
CA VAL A 11 -61.39 31.88 -31.17
C VAL A 11 -60.95 30.94 -30.05
N ALA A 12 -61.89 30.31 -29.33
CA ALA A 12 -61.60 29.34 -28.29
C ALA A 12 -60.86 28.11 -28.84
N ALA A 13 -61.25 27.60 -30.01
CA ALA A 13 -60.58 26.49 -30.67
C ALA A 13 -59.14 26.86 -31.07
N VAL A 14 -58.91 28.06 -31.61
CA VAL A 14 -57.57 28.54 -31.96
C VAL A 14 -56.68 28.65 -30.72
N ILE A 15 -57.19 29.23 -29.62
CA ILE A 15 -56.45 29.34 -28.36
C ILE A 15 -56.10 27.95 -27.80
N LEU A 16 -57.04 27.01 -27.87
CA LEU A 16 -56.81 25.63 -27.42
C LEU A 16 -55.68 24.96 -28.22
N VAL A 17 -55.70 25.10 -29.56
CA VAL A 17 -54.65 24.54 -30.43
C VAL A 17 -53.28 25.14 -30.11
N VAL A 18 -53.20 26.47 -29.93
CA VAL A 18 -51.95 27.15 -29.56
C VAL A 18 -51.43 26.67 -28.20
N ALA A 19 -52.30 26.50 -27.21
CA ALA A 19 -51.94 26.00 -25.89
C ALA A 19 -51.37 24.57 -25.93
N VAL A 20 -51.97 23.68 -26.72
CA VAL A 20 -51.50 22.30 -26.90
C VAL A 20 -50.13 22.26 -27.56
N VAL A 21 -49.92 23.04 -28.63
CA VAL A 21 -48.62 23.10 -29.32
C VAL A 21 -47.52 23.63 -28.39
N ALA A 22 -47.80 24.68 -27.61
CA ALA A 22 -46.86 25.22 -26.64
C ALA A 22 -46.47 24.20 -25.56
N ALA A 23 -47.44 23.44 -25.04
CA ALA A 23 -47.19 22.41 -24.02
C ALA A 23 -46.31 21.26 -24.55
N VAL A 24 -46.52 20.82 -25.80
CA VAL A 24 -45.69 19.77 -26.42
C VAL A 24 -44.25 20.25 -26.62
N LEU A 25 -44.06 21.48 -27.11
CA LEU A 25 -42.73 22.06 -27.32
C LEU A 25 -41.95 22.26 -26.01
N MET A 26 -42.62 22.66 -24.92
CA MET A 26 -41.98 22.76 -23.61
C MET A 26 -41.56 21.38 -23.09
N ARG A 27 -42.39 20.35 -23.30
CA ARG A 27 -42.11 18.98 -22.86
C ARG A 27 -40.93 18.35 -23.62
N THR A 28 -40.81 18.59 -24.93
CA THR A 28 -39.67 18.08 -25.72
C THR A 28 -38.36 18.76 -25.32
N ARG A 29 -38.36 20.09 -25.18
CA ARG A 29 -37.18 20.83 -24.72
C ARG A 29 -36.73 20.43 -23.31
N GLY A 30 -37.66 20.15 -22.41
CA GLY A 30 -37.34 19.65 -21.08
C GLY A 30 -36.69 18.27 -21.09
N ARG A 31 -37.08 17.39 -22.03
CA ARG A 31 -36.47 16.06 -22.21
C ARG A 31 -35.07 16.15 -22.80
N GLU A 32 -34.86 17.00 -23.79
CA GLU A 32 -33.54 17.21 -24.40
C GLU A 32 -32.52 17.75 -23.40
N ARG A 33 -32.92 18.71 -22.55
CA ARG A 33 -32.05 19.25 -21.48
C ARG A 33 -31.63 18.16 -20.50
N ARG A 34 -32.60 17.38 -20.00
CA ARG A 34 -32.32 16.26 -19.09
C ARG A 34 -31.47 15.17 -19.73
N ALA A 35 -31.66 14.90 -21.03
CA ALA A 35 -30.86 13.93 -21.76
C ALA A 35 -29.40 14.38 -21.89
N ARG A 36 -29.16 15.66 -22.18
CA ARG A 36 -27.80 16.25 -22.22
C ARG A 36 -27.13 16.21 -20.86
N GLU A 37 -27.82 16.65 -19.82
CA GLU A 37 -27.31 16.62 -18.44
C GLU A 37 -26.97 15.19 -17.98
N ALA A 38 -27.83 14.21 -18.30
CA ALA A 38 -27.53 12.81 -18.01
C ALA A 38 -26.31 12.28 -18.79
N GLN A 39 -26.10 12.75 -20.03
CA GLN A 39 -24.94 12.36 -20.84
C GLN A 39 -23.65 13.01 -20.32
N GLU A 40 -23.71 14.27 -19.90
CA GLU A 40 -22.61 14.98 -19.23
C GLU A 40 -22.22 14.25 -17.94
N LEU A 41 -23.17 13.93 -17.06
CA LEU A 41 -22.91 13.18 -15.83
C LEU A 41 -22.28 11.80 -16.09
N ARG A 42 -22.73 11.08 -17.12
CA ARG A 42 -22.12 9.80 -17.52
C ARG A 42 -20.69 9.99 -18.03
N SER A 43 -20.43 11.05 -18.79
CA SER A 43 -19.08 11.35 -19.29
C SER A 43 -18.13 11.74 -18.15
N THR A 44 -18.60 12.52 -17.18
CA THR A 44 -17.84 12.86 -15.96
C THR A 44 -17.57 11.62 -15.13
N ALA A 45 -18.57 10.76 -14.90
CA ALA A 45 -18.39 9.51 -14.18
C ALA A 45 -17.39 8.56 -14.87
N ALA A 46 -17.38 8.50 -16.21
CA ALA A 46 -16.42 7.70 -16.97
C ALA A 46 -14.99 8.26 -16.89
N ALA A 47 -14.84 9.59 -16.80
CA ALA A 47 -13.55 10.21 -16.55
C ALA A 47 -13.06 9.89 -15.13
N GLU A 48 -13.91 10.07 -14.12
CA GLU A 48 -13.57 9.76 -12.72
C GLU A 48 -13.29 8.27 -12.48
N SER A 49 -13.97 7.35 -13.18
CA SER A 49 -13.69 5.92 -13.06
C SER A 49 -12.27 5.58 -13.50
N THR A 50 -11.75 6.28 -14.52
CA THR A 50 -10.38 6.09 -14.99
C THR A 50 -9.37 6.53 -13.92
N ASP A 51 -9.61 7.67 -13.29
CA ASP A 51 -8.76 8.18 -12.19
C ASP A 51 -8.77 7.23 -10.98
N VAL A 52 -9.95 6.69 -10.63
CA VAL A 52 -10.09 5.71 -9.56
C VAL A 52 -9.33 4.41 -9.89
N GLU A 53 -9.42 3.90 -11.12
CA GLU A 53 -8.65 2.73 -11.55
C GLU A 53 -7.14 2.97 -11.51
N HIS A 54 -6.68 4.16 -11.90
CA HIS A 54 -5.28 4.56 -11.77
C HIS A 54 -4.83 4.59 -10.31
N ALA A 55 -5.61 5.23 -9.42
CA ALA A 55 -5.32 5.28 -8.00
C ALA A 55 -5.30 3.88 -7.35
N GLN A 56 -6.20 2.98 -7.75
CA GLN A 56 -6.21 1.59 -7.28
C GLN A 56 -4.96 0.83 -7.72
N ARG A 57 -4.53 0.98 -8.98
CA ARG A 57 -3.31 0.35 -9.49
C ARG A 57 -2.07 0.88 -8.78
N GLU A 58 -1.99 2.19 -8.54
CA GLU A 58 -0.89 2.78 -7.79
C GLU A 58 -0.86 2.30 -6.33
N ALA A 59 -2.03 2.22 -5.68
CA ALA A 59 -2.14 1.69 -4.33
C ALA A 59 -1.69 0.22 -4.26
N ALA A 60 -2.08 -0.61 -5.24
CA ALA A 60 -1.65 -2.01 -5.31
C ALA A 60 -0.13 -2.13 -5.52
N ALA A 61 0.45 -1.32 -6.40
CA ALA A 61 1.89 -1.27 -6.62
C ALA A 61 2.65 -0.88 -5.35
N ARG A 62 2.18 0.12 -4.61
CA ARG A 62 2.78 0.54 -3.33
C ARG A 62 2.68 -0.54 -2.26
N ARG A 63 1.56 -1.27 -2.19
CA ARG A 63 1.42 -2.41 -1.26
C ARG A 63 2.41 -3.52 -1.58
N SER A 64 2.52 -3.90 -2.84
CA SER A 64 3.49 -4.92 -3.28
C SER A 64 4.93 -4.50 -2.99
N ALA A 65 5.29 -3.23 -3.23
CA ALA A 65 6.62 -2.71 -2.89
C ALA A 65 6.90 -2.76 -1.38
N ALA A 66 5.90 -2.44 -0.54
CA ALA A 66 6.02 -2.53 0.90
C ALA A 66 6.19 -3.98 1.40
N GLU A 67 5.47 -4.93 0.80
CA GLU A 67 5.62 -6.36 1.09
C GLU A 67 7.02 -6.86 0.72
N ALA A 68 7.51 -6.52 -0.48
CA ALA A 68 8.86 -6.88 -0.91
C ALA A 68 9.96 -6.26 -0.03
N ALA A 69 9.73 -5.05 0.49
CA ALA A 69 10.66 -4.41 1.43
C ALA A 69 10.68 -5.14 2.79
N ARG A 70 9.53 -5.60 3.28
CA ARG A 70 9.45 -6.39 4.53
C ARG A 70 10.18 -7.72 4.38
N GLU A 71 9.94 -8.44 3.29
CA GLU A 71 10.62 -9.71 3.03
C GLU A 71 12.15 -9.55 2.95
N GLN A 72 12.63 -8.44 2.36
CA GLN A 72 14.05 -8.13 2.33
C GLN A 72 14.61 -7.83 3.73
N ALA A 73 13.85 -7.10 4.56
CA ALA A 73 14.24 -6.82 5.94
C ALA A 73 14.32 -8.11 6.77
N GLU A 74 13.32 -8.98 6.67
CA GLU A 74 13.30 -10.28 7.36
C GLU A 74 14.50 -11.15 6.95
N ARG A 75 14.86 -11.17 5.67
CA ARG A 75 16.06 -11.87 5.19
C ARG A 75 17.34 -11.27 5.75
N ALA A 76 17.45 -9.94 5.78
CA ALA A 76 18.62 -9.26 6.34
C ALA A 76 18.78 -9.56 7.85
N GLU A 77 17.68 -9.55 8.61
CA GLU A 77 17.68 -9.91 10.02
C GLU A 77 18.08 -11.38 10.24
N ALA A 78 17.57 -12.30 9.42
CA ALA A 78 17.95 -13.71 9.48
C ALA A 78 19.45 -13.91 9.24
N HIS A 79 20.02 -13.22 8.25
CA HIS A 79 21.45 -13.25 7.96
C HIS A 79 22.29 -12.66 9.09
N ALA A 80 21.85 -11.55 9.69
CA ALA A 80 22.53 -10.97 10.84
C ALA A 80 22.55 -11.94 12.03
N ALA A 81 21.41 -12.55 12.34
CA ALA A 81 21.30 -13.53 13.41
C ALA A 81 22.14 -14.80 13.14
N GLU A 82 22.30 -15.20 11.88
CA GLU A 82 23.18 -16.30 11.50
C GLU A 82 24.65 -15.95 11.71
N ALA A 83 25.08 -14.77 11.26
CA ALA A 83 26.45 -14.30 11.47
C ALA A 83 26.80 -14.19 12.95
N GLU A 84 25.88 -13.70 13.79
CA GLU A 84 26.08 -13.66 15.24
C GLU A 84 26.28 -15.06 15.85
N ARG A 85 25.49 -16.05 15.40
CA ARG A 85 25.65 -17.45 15.83
C ARG A 85 26.99 -18.02 15.38
N GLU A 86 27.43 -17.72 14.17
CA GLU A 86 28.73 -18.16 13.66
C GLU A 86 29.90 -17.58 14.45
N VAL A 87 29.82 -16.30 14.82
CA VAL A 87 30.79 -15.64 15.69
C VAL A 87 30.83 -16.33 17.05
N ALA A 88 29.68 -16.49 17.71
CA ALA A 88 29.60 -17.15 19.01
C ALA A 88 30.14 -18.59 18.98
N HIS A 89 29.83 -19.35 17.91
CA HIS A 89 30.36 -20.70 17.74
C HIS A 89 31.88 -20.70 17.50
N SER A 90 32.41 -19.70 16.79
CA SER A 90 33.85 -19.57 16.55
C SER A 90 34.60 -19.16 17.81
N GLU A 91 34.02 -18.30 18.64
CA GLU A 91 34.55 -17.95 19.97
C GLU A 91 34.55 -19.17 20.89
N ALA A 92 33.47 -19.95 20.94
CA ALA A 92 33.40 -21.18 21.72
C ALA A 92 34.47 -22.20 21.28
N ARG A 93 34.64 -22.43 19.98
CA ARG A 93 35.71 -23.29 19.45
C ARG A 93 37.09 -22.80 19.86
N ARG A 94 37.33 -21.48 19.79
CA ARG A 94 38.60 -20.89 20.18
C ARG A 94 38.86 -21.13 21.66
N GLU A 95 37.87 -20.92 22.51
CA GLU A 95 37.99 -21.15 23.96
C GLU A 95 38.29 -22.62 24.26
N ASP A 96 37.60 -23.56 23.59
CA ASP A 96 37.84 -25.00 23.76
C ASP A 96 39.26 -25.38 23.37
N ILE A 97 39.80 -24.82 22.28
CA ILE A 97 41.19 -25.06 21.85
C ILE A 97 42.17 -24.53 22.90
N VAL A 98 41.96 -23.31 23.42
CA VAL A 98 42.82 -22.74 24.45
C VAL A 98 42.76 -23.59 25.72
N ARG A 99 41.57 -24.02 26.14
CA ARG A 99 41.38 -24.88 27.32
C ARG A 99 42.06 -26.24 27.17
N GLU A 100 42.06 -26.81 25.96
CA GLU A 100 42.77 -28.07 25.68
C GLU A 100 44.28 -27.88 25.70
N ALA A 101 44.78 -26.78 25.12
CA ALA A 101 46.19 -26.44 25.13
C ALA A 101 46.71 -26.27 26.58
N ASP A 102 45.98 -25.51 27.41
CA ASP A 102 46.30 -25.31 28.82
C ASP A 102 46.39 -26.66 29.56
N ARG A 103 45.47 -27.59 29.30
CA ARG A 103 45.42 -28.90 29.98
C ARG A 103 46.65 -29.77 29.68
N ILE A 104 47.21 -29.64 28.48
CA ILE A 104 48.35 -30.45 28.04
C ILE A 104 49.67 -29.80 28.47
N ASP A 105 49.71 -28.48 28.62
CA ASP A 105 50.92 -27.74 28.98
C ASP A 105 51.32 -27.97 30.46
N PRO A 106 52.45 -28.65 30.72
CA PRO A 106 52.92 -28.89 32.08
C PRO A 106 53.38 -27.61 32.81
N GLN A 107 53.52 -26.48 32.11
CA GLN A 107 53.85 -25.18 32.71
C GLN A 107 52.63 -24.43 33.26
N VAL A 108 51.41 -24.85 32.93
CA VAL A 108 50.18 -24.22 33.42
C VAL A 108 49.79 -24.81 34.78
N ASP A 109 49.76 -23.96 35.82
CA ASP A 109 49.33 -24.36 37.16
C ASP A 109 47.84 -24.08 37.38
N HIS A 110 47.01 -25.10 37.16
CA HIS A 110 45.55 -25.03 37.35
C HIS A 110 45.11 -24.92 38.81
N ARG A 111 46.02 -25.03 39.79
CA ARG A 111 45.71 -24.93 41.23
C ARG A 111 46.01 -23.56 41.81
N SER A 112 46.66 -22.68 41.04
CA SER A 112 46.90 -21.30 41.43
C SER A 112 45.60 -20.52 41.56
N ALA A 113 45.49 -19.67 42.60
CA ALA A 113 44.36 -18.77 42.77
C ALA A 113 44.29 -17.68 41.68
N ASP A 114 45.38 -17.47 40.93
CA ASP A 114 45.48 -16.49 39.85
C ASP A 114 45.18 -17.09 38.46
N TYR A 115 44.87 -18.38 38.35
CA TYR A 115 44.55 -19.02 37.07
C TYR A 115 43.19 -18.54 36.54
N THR A 116 43.20 -17.90 35.37
CA THR A 116 41.99 -17.52 34.63
C THR A 116 41.93 -18.30 33.32
N PRO A 117 40.97 -19.23 33.15
CA PRO A 117 40.85 -20.01 31.92
C PRO A 117 40.65 -19.10 30.71
N GLY A 118 41.45 -19.27 29.66
CA GLY A 118 41.30 -18.53 28.40
C GLY A 118 42.15 -17.26 28.24
N ASP A 119 43.03 -16.94 29.20
CA ASP A 119 43.98 -15.82 29.02
C ASP A 119 45.07 -16.21 28.00
N VAL A 120 44.96 -15.67 26.79
CA VAL A 120 45.96 -15.82 25.70
C VAL A 120 47.22 -15.00 25.93
N SER A 121 47.38 -14.39 27.11
CA SER A 121 48.60 -13.66 27.46
C SER A 121 49.80 -14.62 27.48
N PRO A 122 50.84 -14.39 26.65
CA PRO A 122 52.01 -15.24 26.64
C PRO A 122 52.65 -15.30 28.03
N PRO A 123 53.24 -16.45 28.43
CA PRO A 123 53.84 -16.60 29.74
C PRO A 123 54.87 -15.48 29.94
N LYS A 124 54.66 -14.67 30.98
CA LYS A 124 55.63 -13.67 31.40
C LYS A 124 56.86 -14.43 31.91
N HIS A 125 57.87 -14.56 31.06
CA HIS A 125 59.19 -15.01 31.49
C HIS A 125 59.69 -14.05 32.58
N GLN A 126 59.61 -14.48 33.84
CA GLN A 126 60.35 -13.85 34.92
C GLN A 126 61.82 -14.27 34.76
N ALA A 127 62.67 -13.27 34.57
CA ALA A 127 64.12 -13.40 34.52
C ALA A 127 64.71 -13.65 35.91
#